data_AF-A0A0F9NMP0-F1
#
_entry.id   AF-A0A0F9NMP0-F1
#
_cell.length_a   1.000
_cell.length_b   1.000
_cell.length_c   1.000
_cell.angle_alpha   90.00
_cell.angle_beta   90.00
_cell.angle_gamma   90.00
#
_symmetry.space_group_name_H-M   'P 1'
#
loop_
_entity.id
_entity.type
_entity.pdbx_description
1 polymer ?
#
loop_
_entity_poly.entity_id
_entity_poly.type
_entity_poly.pdbx_seq_one_letter_code
_entity_poly.pdbx_strand_id
1 'polypeptide(L)'
;DSGEDFLTPEFLNILFFQQKNLVIYPYVDLKHLHTLEVFTAGYSHIDLESTALYDLKQVLELESESSYSQSPTFYFIYNIVRSQVKEVLSMDNIRCVLNSNDAISDLADGGRFVFYNKKNNHFLNYSGRDLEFENHLISSAQNQEVLYDSIQKIKSTASLIFAELNNNNSFDDLPEILKEYDSQYWQKILNFTGNFFEINIPKVEELDWKPREKVKKKDNLQDFSDEYEVIVSTNKNIGKEFIQCLHEYRSKKVNSSHLKLEDLFNPLRLYSYLRNKHWKEGIPEAFLKEWISMNRSQYTLTEDDKEDFEAIFRTLQINIEIFNLPQVTPHQRIDRSYKNKRGEVEFQKENKFTPIPSIKTDWPNFRQWMLDKIFMIEKLLGIKDVAIDGVIGMDGSLKQFKGSLKLKLDHIFFEKWIELYKTEDRFRFLLRFITILSNLHDKLYGRDEKKDMPIKIKRFSFDLSLEKMLISVNRVRNDISHKDMKEQEINLLLNHTFSKIKGCYFHVLVFLVNKQIFSVAKQDKIENVKDYTEKARDYIIKTYFTSFSASDLKKIKEIF
;
A
#
# COMPACT_ATOMS: atom_id res chain seq x y z
N ASP A 1 -22.60 4.99 -29.18
CA ASP A 1 -21.73 5.69 -28.22
C ASP A 1 -20.70 4.76 -27.64
N SER A 2 -19.43 5.06 -27.89
CA SER A 2 -18.27 4.25 -27.48
C SER A 2 -17.86 4.46 -26.02
N GLY A 3 -18.51 5.35 -25.26
CA GLY A 3 -18.03 5.70 -23.92
C GLY A 3 -17.04 6.87 -23.91
N GLU A 4 -16.31 7.08 -24.99
CA GLU A 4 -15.09 7.90 -25.07
C GLU A 4 -15.32 9.39 -25.38
N ASP A 5 -16.59 9.83 -25.49
CA ASP A 5 -16.97 11.20 -25.85
C ASP A 5 -16.33 12.29 -24.97
N PHE A 6 -15.89 11.94 -23.76
CA PHE A 6 -15.32 12.87 -22.78
C PHE A 6 -13.80 12.82 -22.69
N LEU A 7 -13.12 11.94 -23.42
CA LEU A 7 -11.66 11.89 -23.49
C LEU A 7 -11.11 12.95 -24.45
N THR A 8 -11.37 14.22 -24.14
CA THR A 8 -10.91 15.35 -24.97
C THR A 8 -9.84 16.19 -24.26
N PRO A 9 -8.99 16.91 -25.02
CA PRO A 9 -7.96 17.79 -24.46
C PRO A 9 -8.53 18.84 -23.49
N GLU A 10 -9.75 19.32 -23.74
CA GLU A 10 -10.43 20.29 -22.90
C GLU A 10 -10.74 19.73 -21.51
N PHE A 11 -11.31 18.52 -21.43
CA PHE A 11 -11.58 17.86 -20.14
C PHE A 11 -10.29 17.56 -19.38
N LEU A 12 -9.24 17.12 -20.06
CA LEU A 12 -7.91 16.92 -19.47
C LEU A 12 -7.36 18.24 -18.89
N ASN A 13 -7.43 19.34 -19.64
CA ASN A 13 -6.96 20.64 -19.17
C ASN A 13 -7.74 21.12 -17.93
N ILE A 14 -9.07 21.02 -17.96
CA ILE A 14 -9.93 21.48 -16.85
C ILE A 14 -9.69 20.66 -15.58
N LEU A 15 -9.76 19.33 -15.68
CA LEU A 15 -9.75 18.45 -14.52
C LEU A 15 -8.33 18.25 -13.97
N PHE A 16 -7.36 18.03 -14.85
CA PHE A 16 -5.98 17.72 -14.47
C PHE A 16 -5.10 18.97 -14.36
N PHE A 17 -4.94 19.77 -15.40
CA PHE A 17 -3.96 20.88 -15.37
C PHE A 17 -4.42 22.09 -14.56
N GLN A 18 -5.68 22.51 -14.75
CA GLN A 18 -6.26 23.68 -14.05
C GLN A 18 -6.81 23.33 -12.68
N GLN A 19 -6.96 22.04 -12.36
CA GLN A 19 -7.57 21.56 -11.12
C GLN A 19 -8.93 22.25 -10.84
N LYS A 20 -9.78 22.42 -11.87
CA LYS A 20 -11.13 22.99 -11.75
C LYS A 20 -12.20 21.91 -11.62
N ASN A 21 -13.36 22.30 -11.09
CA ASN A 21 -14.54 21.43 -10.98
C ASN A 21 -15.36 21.51 -12.26
N LEU A 22 -16.13 20.47 -12.53
CA LEU A 22 -16.89 20.36 -13.77
C LEU A 22 -18.37 20.12 -13.49
N VAL A 23 -19.22 20.79 -14.24
CA VAL A 23 -20.68 20.64 -14.19
C VAL A 23 -21.16 20.24 -15.57
N ILE A 24 -21.71 19.03 -15.70
CA ILE A 24 -22.25 18.49 -16.94
C ILE A 24 -23.77 18.47 -16.86
N TYR A 25 -24.42 18.99 -17.89
CA TYR A 25 -25.88 18.96 -18.04
C TYR A 25 -26.28 18.95 -19.52
N PRO A 26 -27.45 18.42 -19.90
CA PRO A 26 -28.35 17.59 -19.08
C PRO A 26 -27.70 16.24 -18.73
N TYR A 27 -28.46 15.35 -18.08
CA TYR A 27 -28.02 14.03 -17.64
C TYR A 27 -27.10 13.32 -18.63
N VAL A 28 -26.01 12.77 -18.10
CA VAL A 28 -25.13 11.83 -18.79
C VAL A 28 -25.06 10.53 -17.99
N ASP A 29 -25.04 9.38 -18.68
CA ASP A 29 -24.89 8.09 -18.01
C ASP A 29 -23.56 7.99 -17.26
N LEU A 30 -23.61 7.40 -16.07
CA LEU A 30 -22.45 7.10 -15.22
C LEU A 30 -21.27 6.51 -15.99
N LYS A 31 -21.50 5.53 -16.86
CA LYS A 31 -20.43 4.89 -17.64
C LYS A 31 -19.58 5.90 -18.43
N HIS A 32 -20.20 6.95 -18.97
CA HIS A 32 -19.48 7.98 -19.71
C HIS A 32 -18.74 8.93 -18.76
N LEU A 33 -19.33 9.25 -17.60
CA LEU A 33 -18.68 10.11 -16.60
C LEU A 33 -17.44 9.47 -15.99
N HIS A 34 -17.46 8.15 -15.76
CA HIS A 34 -16.32 7.42 -15.23
C HIS A 34 -15.12 7.44 -16.19
N THR A 35 -15.29 7.74 -17.48
CA THR A 35 -14.14 7.94 -18.38
C THR A 35 -13.27 9.14 -17.98
N LEU A 36 -13.85 10.12 -17.28
CA LEU A 36 -13.12 11.28 -16.74
C LEU A 36 -12.23 10.92 -15.55
N GLU A 37 -12.38 9.73 -14.94
CA GLU A 37 -11.52 9.27 -13.85
C GLU A 37 -10.04 9.29 -14.26
N VAL A 38 -9.75 9.01 -15.54
CA VAL A 38 -8.41 9.05 -16.14
C VAL A 38 -7.71 10.39 -15.89
N PHE A 39 -8.45 11.49 -15.89
CA PHE A 39 -7.93 12.85 -15.72
C PHE A 39 -7.82 13.30 -14.26
N THR A 40 -8.24 12.47 -13.32
CA THR A 40 -8.22 12.77 -11.88
C THR A 40 -7.18 11.94 -11.14
N ALA A 41 -6.05 11.69 -11.81
CA ALA A 41 -4.92 10.93 -11.30
C ALA A 41 -4.43 11.48 -9.95
N GLY A 42 -4.50 10.63 -8.92
CA GLY A 42 -4.03 10.95 -7.57
C GLY A 42 -5.11 11.31 -6.55
N TYR A 43 -6.36 11.31 -6.97
CA TYR A 43 -7.51 11.39 -6.09
C TYR A 43 -8.12 10.02 -5.82
N SER A 44 -8.81 9.88 -4.68
CA SER A 44 -9.71 8.77 -4.41
C SER A 44 -11.12 9.13 -4.86
N HIS A 45 -11.73 8.30 -5.70
CA HIS A 45 -13.05 8.57 -6.28
C HIS A 45 -14.17 8.11 -5.35
N ILE A 46 -15.19 8.96 -5.16
CA ILE A 46 -16.42 8.61 -4.45
C ILE A 46 -17.62 8.99 -5.31
N ASP A 47 -18.47 8.00 -5.57
CA ASP A 47 -19.75 8.18 -6.24
C ASP A 47 -20.84 8.54 -5.22
N LEU A 48 -21.51 9.68 -5.43
CA LEU A 48 -22.61 10.16 -4.60
C LEU A 48 -23.87 10.31 -5.45
N GLU A 49 -24.90 9.55 -5.12
CA GLU A 49 -26.23 9.75 -5.70
C GLU A 49 -27.03 10.74 -4.85
N SER A 50 -27.31 11.91 -5.39
CA SER A 50 -27.90 13.03 -4.64
C SER A 50 -29.32 12.75 -4.13
N THR A 51 -30.07 11.86 -4.79
CA THR A 51 -31.43 11.45 -4.40
C THR A 51 -31.44 10.55 -3.16
N ALA A 52 -30.32 9.88 -2.86
CA ALA A 52 -30.20 8.97 -1.73
C ALA A 52 -29.72 9.66 -0.44
N LEU A 53 -29.33 10.95 -0.51
CA LEU A 53 -28.75 11.69 0.59
C LEU A 53 -29.68 12.82 1.04
N TYR A 54 -30.04 12.81 2.33
CA TYR A 54 -30.95 13.81 2.91
C TYR A 54 -30.27 15.18 3.07
N ASP A 55 -28.94 15.21 3.22
CA ASP A 55 -28.13 16.44 3.30
C ASP A 55 -26.75 16.21 2.63
N LEU A 56 -26.69 16.51 1.32
CA LEU A 56 -25.47 16.36 0.51
C LEU A 56 -24.34 17.26 1.03
N LYS A 57 -24.68 18.47 1.51
CA LYS A 57 -23.70 19.46 1.97
C LYS A 57 -22.97 18.96 3.21
N GLN A 58 -23.70 18.49 4.22
CA GLN A 58 -23.08 17.97 5.44
C GLN A 58 -22.18 16.76 5.17
N VAL A 59 -22.57 15.87 4.25
CA VAL A 59 -21.74 14.70 3.88
C VAL A 59 -20.44 15.16 3.25
N LEU A 60 -20.48 16.13 2.34
CA LEU A 60 -19.29 16.67 1.69
C LEU A 60 -18.39 17.44 2.68
N GLU A 61 -18.96 18.19 3.63
CA GLU A 61 -18.19 18.87 4.69
C GLU A 61 -17.49 17.86 5.61
N LEU A 62 -18.23 16.86 6.10
CA LEU A 62 -17.68 15.81 6.97
C LEU A 62 -16.56 15.03 6.29
N GLU A 63 -16.76 14.62 5.03
CA GLU A 63 -15.76 13.84 4.30
C GLU A 63 -14.54 14.69 3.93
N SER A 64 -14.72 15.96 3.54
CA SER A 64 -13.60 16.86 3.21
C SER A 64 -12.76 17.27 4.43
N GLU A 65 -13.36 17.35 5.63
CA GLU A 65 -12.64 17.62 6.88
C GLU A 65 -11.99 16.35 7.48
N SER A 66 -12.50 15.17 7.12
CA SER A 66 -12.02 13.90 7.69
C SER A 66 -10.72 13.42 7.01
N SER A 67 -9.59 13.63 7.67
CA SER A 67 -8.25 13.31 7.18
C SER A 67 -7.89 11.80 7.21
N TYR A 68 -8.83 10.91 6.88
CA TYR A 68 -8.63 9.46 6.97
C TYR A 68 -7.84 8.87 5.78
N SER A 69 -7.86 9.50 4.61
CA SER A 69 -7.10 9.09 3.42
C SER A 69 -5.84 9.95 3.23
N GLN A 70 -4.72 9.32 2.86
CA GLN A 70 -3.49 10.02 2.47
C GLN A 70 -3.62 10.68 1.07
N SER A 71 -4.69 10.37 0.34
CA SER A 71 -5.02 10.93 -0.97
C SER A 71 -6.23 11.86 -0.87
N PRO A 72 -6.22 13.03 -1.53
CA PRO A 72 -7.39 13.90 -1.61
C PRO A 72 -8.55 13.19 -2.32
N THR A 73 -9.78 13.52 -1.95
CA THR A 73 -10.99 12.88 -2.47
C THR A 73 -11.55 13.65 -3.66
N PHE A 74 -12.01 12.94 -4.68
CA PHE A 74 -12.72 13.50 -5.84
C PHE A 74 -14.12 12.89 -5.94
N TYR A 75 -15.14 13.75 -5.97
CA TYR A 75 -16.54 13.31 -5.93
C TYR A 75 -17.17 13.34 -7.32
N PHE A 76 -17.84 12.26 -7.68
CA PHE A 76 -18.81 12.31 -8.76
C PHE A 76 -20.21 12.34 -8.18
N ILE A 77 -20.94 13.42 -8.43
CA ILE A 77 -22.26 13.65 -7.85
C ILE A 77 -23.31 13.61 -8.95
N TYR A 78 -24.21 12.64 -8.86
CA TYR A 78 -25.20 12.35 -9.89
C TYR A 78 -26.61 12.69 -9.45
N ASN A 79 -27.51 12.91 -10.41
CA ASN A 79 -28.92 13.23 -10.19
C ASN A 79 -29.11 14.47 -9.28
N ILE A 80 -28.19 15.43 -9.35
CA ILE A 80 -28.25 16.62 -8.51
C ILE A 80 -29.27 17.62 -9.06
N VAL A 81 -30.14 18.13 -8.18
CA VAL A 81 -31.12 19.17 -8.55
C VAL A 81 -30.53 20.56 -8.45
N ARG A 82 -31.11 21.53 -9.16
CA ARG A 82 -30.64 22.92 -9.22
C ARG A 82 -30.36 23.58 -7.85
N SER A 83 -31.15 23.29 -6.82
CA SER A 83 -30.91 23.86 -5.47
C SER A 83 -29.62 23.32 -4.84
N GLN A 84 -29.38 22.01 -4.96
CA GLN A 84 -28.17 21.35 -4.46
C GLN A 84 -26.92 21.76 -5.25
N VAL A 85 -27.05 22.00 -6.56
CA VAL A 85 -25.95 22.57 -7.36
C VAL A 85 -25.49 23.91 -6.76
N LYS A 86 -26.41 24.80 -6.43
CA LYS A 86 -26.07 26.09 -5.80
C LYS A 86 -25.35 25.93 -4.46
N GLU A 87 -25.75 24.94 -3.68
CA GLU A 87 -25.09 24.63 -2.40
C GLU A 87 -23.65 24.18 -2.64
N VAL A 88 -23.41 23.23 -3.55
CA VAL A 88 -22.06 22.74 -3.84
C VAL A 88 -21.17 23.80 -4.48
N LEU A 89 -21.72 24.66 -5.35
CA LEU A 89 -20.99 25.79 -5.94
C LEU A 89 -20.43 26.76 -4.89
N SER A 90 -21.07 26.87 -3.72
CA SER A 90 -20.65 27.75 -2.64
C SER A 90 -19.55 27.18 -1.74
N MET A 91 -19.12 25.93 -1.95
CA MET A 91 -18.17 25.24 -1.09
C MET A 91 -16.73 25.44 -1.59
N ASP A 92 -15.81 25.73 -0.65
CA ASP A 92 -14.47 26.17 -1.03
C ASP A 92 -13.48 25.04 -1.34
N ASN A 93 -13.54 23.94 -0.59
CA ASN A 93 -12.53 22.87 -0.60
C ASN A 93 -13.05 21.55 -1.22
N ILE A 94 -13.78 21.63 -2.33
CA ILE A 94 -14.35 20.44 -2.98
C ILE A 94 -13.79 20.26 -4.38
N ARG A 95 -13.47 19.00 -4.70
CA ARG A 95 -13.08 18.54 -6.04
C ARG A 95 -14.14 17.59 -6.58
N CYS A 96 -14.85 17.99 -7.63
CA CYS A 96 -15.98 17.18 -8.12
C CYS A 96 -16.36 17.38 -9.59
N VAL A 97 -17.09 16.38 -10.09
CA VAL A 97 -17.92 16.44 -11.31
C VAL A 97 -19.39 16.35 -10.88
N LEU A 98 -20.18 17.35 -11.26
CA LEU A 98 -21.63 17.40 -11.03
C LEU A 98 -22.36 17.01 -12.31
N ASN A 99 -23.30 16.07 -12.22
CA ASN A 99 -24.17 15.66 -13.32
C ASN A 99 -25.63 15.99 -13.00
N SER A 100 -26.19 16.97 -13.70
CA SER A 100 -27.54 17.49 -13.47
C SER A 100 -28.44 17.35 -14.69
N ASN A 101 -29.72 17.10 -14.44
CA ASN A 101 -30.76 17.05 -15.46
C ASN A 101 -31.31 18.44 -15.79
N ASP A 102 -31.11 19.39 -14.86
CA ASP A 102 -31.67 20.73 -14.95
C ASP A 102 -30.86 21.63 -15.88
N ALA A 103 -31.53 22.55 -16.57
CA ALA A 103 -30.85 23.62 -17.28
C ALA A 103 -30.28 24.62 -16.26
N ILE A 104 -28.95 24.60 -16.09
CA ILE A 104 -28.21 25.38 -15.09
C ILE A 104 -27.18 26.33 -15.70
N SER A 105 -27.36 26.65 -16.99
CA SER A 105 -26.48 27.55 -17.74
C SER A 105 -26.32 28.94 -17.13
N ASP A 106 -27.36 29.41 -16.45
CA ASP A 106 -27.41 30.71 -15.78
C ASP A 106 -26.66 30.75 -14.44
N LEU A 107 -26.21 29.60 -13.93
CA LEU A 107 -25.37 29.50 -12.73
C LEU A 107 -23.87 29.56 -13.05
N ALA A 108 -23.49 29.65 -14.32
CA ALA A 108 -22.09 29.73 -14.74
C ALA A 108 -21.52 31.12 -14.43
N ASP A 109 -20.79 31.24 -13.33
CA ASP A 109 -20.18 32.49 -12.85
C ASP A 109 -18.70 32.66 -13.24
N GLY A 110 -18.10 31.67 -13.89
CA GLY A 110 -16.72 31.73 -14.42
C GLY A 110 -15.62 31.46 -13.38
N GLY A 111 -15.97 31.01 -12.18
CA GLY A 111 -15.03 30.73 -11.10
C GLY A 111 -14.34 29.36 -11.17
N ARG A 112 -14.46 28.60 -10.07
CA ARG A 112 -13.86 27.26 -9.88
C ARG A 112 -14.56 26.16 -10.65
N PHE A 113 -15.81 26.38 -11.06
CA PHE A 113 -16.64 25.40 -11.76
C PHE A 113 -16.76 25.76 -13.23
N VAL A 114 -16.50 24.77 -14.09
CA VAL A 114 -16.68 24.87 -15.54
C VAL A 114 -17.94 24.14 -15.94
N PHE A 115 -18.80 24.79 -16.72
CA PHE A 115 -20.08 24.28 -17.16
C PHE A 115 -19.98 23.74 -18.58
N TYR A 116 -20.30 22.46 -18.77
CA TYR A 116 -20.36 21.79 -20.06
C TYR A 116 -21.80 21.39 -20.39
N ASN A 117 -22.28 21.88 -21.52
CA ASN A 117 -23.58 21.50 -22.03
C ASN A 117 -23.43 20.36 -23.05
N LYS A 118 -23.89 19.16 -22.67
CA LYS A 118 -23.80 17.96 -23.52
C LYS A 118 -24.71 18.03 -24.76
N LYS A 119 -25.82 18.79 -24.72
CA LYS A 119 -26.72 18.89 -25.89
C LYS A 119 -26.06 19.60 -27.08
N ASN A 120 -25.24 20.60 -26.81
CA ASN A 120 -24.56 21.39 -27.85
C ASN A 120 -23.04 21.17 -27.86
N ASN A 121 -22.52 20.25 -27.04
CA ASN A 121 -21.11 19.96 -26.84
C ASN A 121 -20.26 21.22 -26.64
N HIS A 122 -20.73 22.15 -25.81
CA HIS A 122 -20.08 23.44 -25.60
C HIS A 122 -19.84 23.74 -24.13
N PHE A 123 -18.66 24.28 -23.83
CA PHE A 123 -18.35 24.83 -22.51
C PHE A 123 -18.81 26.29 -22.43
N LEU A 124 -19.53 26.66 -21.38
CA LEU A 124 -20.08 28.01 -21.24
C LEU A 124 -19.06 29.05 -20.75
N ASN A 125 -18.18 28.64 -19.85
CA ASN A 125 -17.27 29.54 -19.12
C ASN A 125 -15.82 29.05 -19.16
N TYR A 126 -15.45 28.38 -20.25
CA TYR A 126 -14.08 27.94 -20.51
C TYR A 126 -13.59 28.51 -21.85
N SER A 127 -12.56 29.34 -21.78
CA SER A 127 -11.82 29.80 -22.96
C SER A 127 -10.55 28.96 -23.09
N GLY A 128 -10.64 27.83 -23.79
CA GLY A 128 -9.49 26.96 -24.06
C GLY A 128 -8.44 27.71 -24.88
N ARG A 129 -7.36 28.16 -24.23
CA ARG A 129 -6.18 28.70 -24.90
C ARG A 129 -5.02 27.75 -24.66
N ASP A 130 -4.38 27.38 -25.76
CA ASP A 130 -3.25 26.45 -25.85
C ASP A 130 -3.51 25.05 -25.25
N LEU A 131 -3.95 24.14 -26.12
CA LEU A 131 -4.17 22.71 -25.81
C LEU A 131 -3.13 21.81 -26.50
N GLU A 132 -1.98 22.35 -26.94
CA GLU A 132 -1.01 21.57 -27.74
C GLU A 132 -0.44 20.39 -26.95
N PHE A 133 -0.17 20.56 -25.66
CA PHE A 133 0.36 19.51 -24.80
C PHE A 133 -0.65 18.40 -24.53
N GLU A 134 -1.91 18.77 -24.27
CA GLU A 134 -3.03 17.88 -24.02
C GLU A 134 -3.36 17.07 -25.28
N ASN A 135 -3.36 17.73 -26.44
CA ASN A 135 -3.46 17.08 -27.73
C ASN A 135 -2.30 16.10 -27.96
N HIS A 136 -1.07 16.49 -27.64
CA HIS A 136 0.09 15.61 -27.74
C HIS A 136 -0.05 14.38 -26.82
N LEU A 137 -0.49 14.56 -25.57
CA LEU A 137 -0.70 13.45 -24.62
C LEU A 137 -1.78 12.48 -25.10
N ILE A 138 -2.92 12.99 -25.56
CA ILE A 138 -4.03 12.14 -26.03
C ILE A 138 -3.65 11.46 -27.35
N SER A 139 -3.05 12.18 -28.31
CA SER A 139 -2.68 11.60 -29.62
C SER A 139 -1.50 10.62 -29.56
N SER A 140 -0.59 10.78 -28.59
CA SER A 140 0.51 9.84 -28.37
C SER A 140 0.08 8.57 -27.62
N ALA A 141 -1.05 8.62 -26.90
CA ALA A 141 -1.59 7.48 -26.20
C ALA A 141 -2.37 6.56 -27.17
N GLN A 142 -1.88 5.32 -27.32
CA GLN A 142 -2.53 4.32 -28.17
C GLN A 142 -3.82 3.76 -27.55
N ASN A 143 -3.95 3.84 -26.22
CA ASN A 143 -5.09 3.38 -25.45
C ASN A 143 -5.24 4.20 -24.14
N GLN A 144 -6.36 4.00 -23.43
CA GLN A 144 -6.68 4.70 -22.19
C GLN A 144 -5.66 4.43 -21.06
N GLU A 145 -5.07 3.23 -21.01
CA GLU A 145 -4.08 2.84 -20.00
C GLU A 145 -2.77 3.64 -20.16
N VAL A 146 -2.27 3.76 -21.39
CA VAL A 146 -1.06 4.55 -21.71
C VAL A 146 -1.29 6.03 -21.43
N LEU A 147 -2.52 6.52 -21.67
CA LEU A 147 -2.90 7.89 -21.32
C LEU A 147 -2.85 8.09 -19.80
N TYR A 148 -3.45 7.18 -19.03
CA TYR A 148 -3.43 7.21 -17.57
C TYR A 148 -2.00 7.16 -17.01
N ASP A 149 -1.15 6.26 -17.52
CA ASP A 149 0.25 6.14 -17.10
C ASP A 149 1.04 7.43 -17.38
N SER A 150 0.80 8.06 -18.54
CA SER A 150 1.43 9.33 -18.90
C SER A 150 1.03 10.45 -17.93
N ILE A 151 -0.25 10.51 -17.56
CA ILE A 151 -0.78 11.47 -16.59
C ILE A 151 -0.21 11.19 -15.18
N GLN A 152 -0.16 9.91 -14.76
CA GLN A 152 0.45 9.50 -13.49
C GLN A 152 1.95 9.82 -13.42
N LYS A 153 2.65 9.74 -14.55
CA LYS A 153 4.06 10.15 -14.64
C LYS A 153 4.22 11.65 -14.40
N ILE A 154 3.34 12.48 -14.97
CA ILE A 154 3.33 13.94 -14.71
C ILE A 154 3.08 14.21 -13.22
N LYS A 155 2.10 13.53 -12.60
CA LYS A 155 1.83 13.62 -11.15
C LYS A 155 3.03 13.19 -10.30
N SER A 156 3.71 12.12 -10.68
CA SER A 156 4.90 11.63 -9.97
C SER A 156 6.03 12.65 -10.06
N THR A 157 6.22 13.26 -11.23
CA THR A 157 7.18 14.35 -11.45
C THR A 157 6.83 15.57 -10.58
N ALA A 158 5.56 15.95 -10.51
CA ALA A 158 5.09 17.03 -9.63
C ALA A 158 5.35 16.72 -8.14
N SER A 159 5.12 15.48 -7.71
CA SER A 159 5.45 15.04 -6.34
C SER A 159 6.95 15.13 -6.04
N LEU A 160 7.80 14.78 -7.02
CA LEU A 160 9.26 14.92 -6.89
C LEU A 160 9.66 16.38 -6.78
N ILE A 161 9.09 17.26 -7.61
CA ILE A 161 9.29 18.70 -7.51
C ILE A 161 8.90 19.20 -6.11
N PHE A 162 7.70 18.85 -5.63
CA PHE A 162 7.24 19.24 -4.30
C PHE A 162 8.15 18.73 -3.17
N ALA A 163 8.64 17.49 -3.25
CA ALA A 163 9.56 16.92 -2.27
C ALA A 163 10.91 17.66 -2.28
N GLU A 164 11.43 17.99 -3.45
CA GLU A 164 12.71 18.70 -3.59
C GLU A 164 12.63 20.13 -3.06
N LEU A 165 11.51 20.82 -3.34
CA LEU A 165 11.24 22.16 -2.80
C LEU A 165 11.22 22.17 -1.28
N ASN A 166 10.60 21.16 -0.65
CA ASN A 166 10.55 21.05 0.81
C ASN A 166 11.89 20.68 1.45
N ASN A 167 12.78 20.00 0.72
CA ASN A 167 14.07 19.55 1.24
C ASN A 167 15.16 20.61 1.14
N ASN A 168 15.26 21.27 -0.02
CA ASN A 168 16.43 22.11 -0.34
C ASN A 168 16.12 23.62 -0.42
N ASN A 169 14.84 24.04 -0.37
CA ASN A 169 14.41 25.43 -0.58
C ASN A 169 15.04 26.09 -1.84
N SER A 170 15.52 25.28 -2.78
CA SER A 170 16.20 25.71 -4.00
C SER A 170 15.52 25.10 -5.23
N PHE A 171 15.59 25.82 -6.33
CA PHE A 171 15.02 25.44 -7.63
C PHE A 171 16.07 24.88 -8.60
N ASP A 172 17.31 24.70 -8.13
CA ASP A 172 18.47 24.34 -8.96
C ASP A 172 18.30 22.98 -9.66
N ASP A 173 17.59 22.05 -9.04
CA ASP A 173 17.41 20.68 -9.54
C ASP A 173 16.16 20.50 -10.43
N LEU A 174 15.29 21.53 -10.56
CA LEU A 174 14.08 21.46 -11.40
C LEU A 174 14.36 21.05 -12.86
N PRO A 175 15.39 21.58 -13.54
CA PRO A 175 15.68 21.23 -14.92
C PRO A 175 16.13 19.77 -15.08
N GLU A 176 16.77 19.19 -14.05
CA GLU A 176 17.14 17.78 -14.08
C GLU A 176 15.92 16.87 -13.89
N ILE A 177 14.95 17.28 -13.07
CA ILE A 177 13.69 16.56 -12.89
C ILE A 177 12.84 16.63 -14.16
N LEU A 178 12.82 17.78 -14.83
CA LEU A 178 12.01 18.03 -16.03
C LEU A 178 12.68 17.59 -17.35
N LYS A 179 13.92 17.08 -17.32
CA LYS A 179 14.70 16.70 -18.51
C LYS A 179 14.03 15.71 -19.46
N GLU A 180 13.07 14.94 -18.95
CA GLU A 180 12.32 13.95 -19.72
C GLU A 180 11.18 14.56 -20.56
N TYR A 181 10.83 15.82 -20.31
CA TYR A 181 9.79 16.56 -21.01
C TYR A 181 10.40 17.67 -21.87
N ASP A 182 9.77 17.98 -23.02
CA ASP A 182 10.21 19.11 -23.83
C ASP A 182 10.10 20.43 -23.05
N SER A 183 11.11 21.29 -23.21
CA SER A 183 11.23 22.56 -22.46
C SER A 183 10.04 23.49 -22.65
N GLN A 184 9.33 23.39 -23.78
CA GLN A 184 8.11 24.15 -24.06
C GLN A 184 6.94 23.80 -23.12
N TYR A 185 6.94 22.60 -22.52
CA TYR A 185 5.86 22.13 -21.64
C TYR A 185 6.20 22.25 -20.15
N TRP A 186 7.41 22.69 -19.81
CA TRP A 186 7.86 22.80 -18.41
C TRP A 186 6.96 23.74 -17.60
N GLN A 187 6.59 24.90 -18.15
CA GLN A 187 5.72 25.85 -17.45
C GLN A 187 4.33 25.24 -17.16
N LYS A 188 3.79 24.40 -18.04
CA LYS A 188 2.51 23.70 -17.78
C LYS A 188 2.63 22.71 -16.63
N ILE A 189 3.72 21.95 -16.55
CA ILE A 189 3.97 21.00 -15.45
C ILE A 189 4.19 21.74 -14.12
N LEU A 190 4.92 22.87 -14.14
CA LEU A 190 5.11 23.70 -12.96
C LEU A 190 3.78 24.33 -12.51
N ASN A 191 2.97 24.87 -13.43
CA ASN A 191 1.64 25.39 -13.11
C ASN A 191 0.74 24.31 -12.50
N PHE A 192 0.75 23.10 -13.05
CA PHE A 192 0.03 21.96 -12.48
C PHE A 192 0.51 21.64 -11.06
N THR A 193 1.83 21.60 -10.84
CA THR A 193 2.42 21.32 -9.53
C THR A 193 2.00 22.37 -8.51
N GLY A 194 2.01 23.65 -8.89
CA GLY A 194 1.55 24.76 -8.05
C GLY A 194 0.07 24.66 -7.70
N ASN A 195 -0.79 24.35 -8.69
CA ASN A 195 -2.23 24.18 -8.48
C ASN A 195 -2.57 22.94 -7.64
N PHE A 196 -1.86 21.82 -7.84
CA PHE A 196 -2.16 20.56 -7.17
C PHE A 196 -1.72 20.53 -5.70
N PHE A 197 -0.57 21.15 -5.39
CA PHE A 197 -0.05 21.22 -4.01
C PHE A 197 -0.32 22.57 -3.33
N GLU A 198 -1.01 23.50 -4.00
CA GLU A 198 -1.29 24.86 -3.51
C GLU A 198 -0.02 25.63 -3.11
N ILE A 199 1.05 25.49 -3.90
CA ILE A 199 2.35 26.16 -3.67
C ILE A 199 2.68 27.17 -4.77
N ASN A 200 3.41 28.22 -4.39
CA ASN A 200 3.97 29.17 -5.34
C ASN A 200 5.26 28.61 -5.94
N ILE A 201 5.25 28.37 -7.25
CA ILE A 201 6.40 27.88 -8.00
C ILE A 201 6.85 29.00 -8.95
N PRO A 202 8.17 29.31 -9.02
CA PRO A 202 8.70 30.34 -9.89
C PRO A 202 8.49 29.99 -11.37
N LYS A 203 8.50 31.03 -12.21
CA LYS A 203 8.34 30.85 -13.66
C LYS A 203 9.61 30.25 -14.27
N VAL A 204 9.47 29.54 -15.38
CA VAL A 204 10.61 28.99 -16.14
C VAL A 204 11.63 30.07 -16.52
N GLU A 205 11.16 31.30 -16.74
CA GLU A 205 11.97 32.48 -17.08
C GLU A 205 12.85 32.96 -15.92
N GLU A 206 12.50 32.61 -14.68
CA GLU A 206 13.23 32.96 -13.45
C GLU A 206 14.25 31.88 -13.06
N LEU A 207 14.21 30.72 -13.73
CA LEU A 207 15.25 29.71 -13.65
C LEU A 207 16.39 30.22 -14.53
N ASP A 208 17.55 30.51 -13.93
CA ASP A 208 18.75 31.06 -14.59
C ASP A 208 19.42 29.98 -15.49
N TRP A 209 18.63 29.40 -16.41
CA TRP A 209 18.93 28.23 -17.20
C TRP A 209 19.50 28.64 -18.56
N LYS A 210 20.80 28.45 -18.72
CA LYS A 210 21.43 28.47 -20.03
C LYS A 210 21.14 27.13 -20.71
N PRO A 211 20.42 27.08 -21.83
CA PRO A 211 20.14 25.82 -22.52
C PRO A 211 21.48 25.20 -22.91
N ARG A 212 21.87 24.10 -22.24
CA ARG A 212 22.91 23.24 -22.78
C ARG A 212 22.35 22.69 -24.08
N GLU A 213 23.04 22.97 -25.18
CA GLU A 213 22.70 22.48 -26.51
C GLU A 213 22.26 21.02 -26.43
N LYS A 214 21.15 20.72 -27.12
CA LYS A 214 20.60 19.37 -27.27
C LYS A 214 21.71 18.39 -27.66
N VAL A 215 22.26 17.67 -26.69
CA VAL A 215 22.92 16.41 -26.99
C VAL A 215 21.79 15.44 -27.30
N LYS A 216 21.47 15.28 -28.58
CA LYS A 216 20.74 14.13 -29.10
C LYS A 216 21.57 12.88 -28.80
N LYS A 217 21.57 12.41 -27.55
CA LYS A 217 21.87 11.01 -27.26
C LYS A 217 20.53 10.30 -27.20
N LYS A 218 20.13 9.73 -28.34
CA LYS A 218 19.56 8.38 -28.26
C LYS A 218 20.60 7.59 -27.46
N ASP A 219 20.30 7.25 -26.21
CA ASP A 219 20.97 6.12 -25.58
C ASP A 219 20.66 4.94 -26.52
N ASN A 220 21.58 4.62 -27.43
CA ASN A 220 21.57 3.34 -28.13
C ASN A 220 21.85 2.31 -27.04
N LEU A 221 20.82 1.92 -26.28
CA LEU A 221 20.87 0.78 -25.39
C LEU A 221 21.23 -0.42 -26.28
N GLN A 222 22.38 -1.01 -25.99
CA GLN A 222 22.83 -2.17 -26.72
C GLN A 222 21.99 -3.36 -26.25
N ASP A 223 21.44 -4.10 -27.19
CA ASP A 223 20.69 -5.32 -26.91
C ASP A 223 21.69 -6.43 -26.56
N PHE A 224 21.57 -6.98 -25.35
CA PHE A 224 22.43 -8.07 -24.85
C PHE A 224 21.65 -9.39 -24.76
N SER A 225 20.57 -9.52 -25.52
CA SER A 225 19.74 -10.74 -25.54
C SER A 225 20.51 -11.97 -25.97
N ASP A 226 21.41 -11.84 -26.95
CA ASP A 226 22.24 -12.96 -27.43
C ASP A 226 23.19 -13.48 -26.34
N GLU A 227 23.81 -12.59 -25.56
CA GLU A 227 24.67 -12.99 -24.42
C GLU A 227 23.86 -13.73 -23.35
N TYR A 228 22.67 -13.24 -23.04
CA TYR A 228 21.78 -13.85 -22.05
C TYR A 228 21.27 -15.22 -22.50
N GLU A 229 20.90 -15.35 -23.78
CA GLU A 229 20.41 -16.60 -24.34
C GLU A 229 21.48 -17.68 -24.33
N VAL A 230 22.73 -17.36 -24.66
CA VAL A 230 23.87 -18.29 -24.52
C VAL A 230 23.97 -18.79 -23.08
N ILE A 231 23.96 -17.90 -22.09
CA ILE A 231 24.09 -18.27 -20.67
C ILE A 231 22.97 -19.22 -20.19
N VAL A 232 21.72 -18.97 -20.60
CA VAL A 232 20.56 -19.73 -20.12
C VAL A 232 20.32 -21.01 -20.93
N SER A 233 20.81 -21.07 -22.17
CA SER A 233 20.59 -22.21 -23.08
C SER A 233 21.65 -23.32 -22.99
N THR A 234 22.90 -23.00 -22.62
CA THR A 234 23.98 -24.00 -22.54
C THR A 234 23.66 -25.11 -21.54
N ASN A 235 23.27 -24.75 -20.31
CA ASN A 235 22.92 -25.72 -19.28
C ASN A 235 21.82 -25.18 -18.35
N LYS A 236 20.74 -25.95 -18.21
CA LYS A 236 19.54 -25.53 -17.47
C LYS A 236 19.80 -25.26 -15.99
N ASN A 237 20.77 -25.93 -15.37
CA ASN A 237 21.09 -25.75 -13.96
C ASN A 237 21.94 -24.49 -13.75
N ILE A 238 22.94 -24.30 -14.60
CA ILE A 238 23.82 -23.12 -14.63
C ILE A 238 23.00 -21.84 -14.90
N GLY A 239 22.11 -21.88 -15.90
CA GLY A 239 21.23 -20.75 -16.24
C GLY A 239 20.23 -20.39 -15.13
N LYS A 240 19.72 -21.38 -14.39
CA LYS A 240 18.83 -21.12 -13.24
C LYS A 240 19.57 -20.45 -12.08
N GLU A 241 20.79 -20.88 -11.77
CA GLU A 241 21.61 -20.25 -10.75
C GLU A 241 21.96 -18.80 -11.17
N PHE A 242 22.27 -18.58 -12.45
CA PHE A 242 22.55 -17.24 -12.98
C PHE A 242 21.41 -16.26 -12.73
N ILE A 243 20.17 -16.68 -13.03
CA ILE A 243 18.96 -15.88 -12.81
C ILE A 243 18.77 -15.56 -11.32
N GLN A 244 19.04 -16.51 -10.42
CA GLN A 244 18.97 -16.26 -8.98
C GLN A 244 20.04 -15.27 -8.50
N CYS A 245 21.27 -15.40 -9.00
CA CYS A 245 22.35 -14.45 -8.74
C CYS A 245 22.03 -13.04 -9.26
N LEU A 246 21.40 -12.91 -10.43
CA LEU A 246 20.94 -11.63 -10.98
C LEU A 246 19.94 -10.92 -10.05
N HIS A 247 18.92 -11.64 -9.57
CA HIS A 247 17.92 -11.07 -8.67
C HIS A 247 18.49 -10.69 -7.30
N GLU A 248 19.46 -11.45 -6.79
CA GLU A 248 20.15 -11.06 -5.57
C GLU A 248 21.02 -9.82 -5.79
N TYR A 249 21.81 -9.80 -6.87
CA TYR A 249 22.68 -8.67 -7.18
C TYR A 249 21.86 -7.39 -7.29
N ARG A 250 20.70 -7.46 -7.97
CA ARG A 250 19.71 -6.38 -7.97
C ARG A 250 19.34 -5.95 -6.55
N SER A 251 18.92 -6.89 -5.70
CA SER A 251 18.45 -6.61 -4.34
C SER A 251 19.52 -6.03 -3.41
N LYS A 252 20.81 -6.31 -3.66
CA LYS A 252 21.93 -5.82 -2.84
C LYS A 252 22.63 -4.59 -3.38
N LYS A 253 22.68 -4.40 -4.70
CA LYS A 253 23.57 -3.44 -5.36
C LYS A 253 22.86 -2.44 -6.27
N VAL A 254 21.56 -2.64 -6.56
CA VAL A 254 20.78 -1.73 -7.41
C VAL A 254 19.69 -1.08 -6.57
N ASN A 255 19.58 0.24 -6.65
CA ASN A 255 18.46 0.94 -6.01
C ASN A 255 17.18 0.69 -6.81
N SER A 256 16.18 0.10 -6.16
CA SER A 256 14.91 -0.26 -6.80
C SER A 256 14.12 0.94 -7.33
N SER A 257 14.43 2.16 -6.88
CA SER A 257 13.81 3.40 -7.39
C SER A 257 14.24 3.77 -8.81
N HIS A 258 15.32 3.18 -9.35
CA HIS A 258 15.84 3.48 -10.68
C HIS A 258 15.48 2.42 -11.74
N LEU A 259 14.72 1.39 -11.36
CA LEU A 259 14.29 0.30 -12.25
C LEU A 259 12.82 0.48 -12.64
N LYS A 260 12.49 0.29 -13.92
CA LYS A 260 11.08 0.19 -14.34
C LYS A 260 10.48 -1.13 -13.86
N LEU A 261 9.15 -1.18 -13.70
CA LEU A 261 8.43 -2.37 -13.20
C LEU A 261 8.73 -3.64 -14.01
N GLU A 262 8.98 -3.49 -15.31
CA GLU A 262 9.27 -4.59 -16.23
C GLU A 262 10.71 -5.13 -16.06
N ASP A 263 11.66 -4.27 -15.66
CA ASP A 263 13.05 -4.65 -15.38
C ASP A 263 13.19 -5.36 -14.02
N LEU A 264 12.17 -5.25 -13.16
CA LEU A 264 12.13 -5.91 -11.86
C LEU A 264 11.85 -7.41 -11.98
N PHE A 265 11.05 -7.85 -12.95
CA PHE A 265 10.55 -9.22 -13.02
C PHE A 265 11.05 -10.02 -14.21
N ASN A 266 11.51 -9.37 -15.29
CA ASN A 266 12.03 -10.07 -16.46
C ASN A 266 13.57 -10.20 -16.37
N PRO A 267 14.12 -11.43 -16.22
CA PRO A 267 15.57 -11.63 -16.07
C PRO A 267 16.41 -11.17 -17.27
N LEU A 268 15.86 -11.24 -18.49
CA LEU A 268 16.53 -10.79 -19.72
C LEU A 268 16.65 -9.26 -19.74
N ARG A 269 15.56 -8.55 -19.38
CA ARG A 269 15.58 -7.09 -19.29
C ARG A 269 16.43 -6.61 -18.13
N LEU A 270 16.41 -7.32 -17.01
CA LEU A 270 17.30 -7.06 -15.86
C LEU A 270 18.78 -7.22 -16.24
N TYR A 271 19.13 -8.29 -16.97
CA TYR A 271 20.49 -8.49 -17.49
C TYR A 271 20.91 -7.36 -18.43
N SER A 272 20.04 -7.00 -19.39
CA SER A 272 20.30 -5.92 -20.34
C SER A 272 20.45 -4.56 -19.65
N TYR A 273 19.65 -4.28 -18.63
CA TYR A 273 19.78 -3.10 -17.78
C TYR A 273 21.12 -3.09 -17.04
N LEU A 274 21.47 -4.20 -16.39
CA LEU A 274 22.73 -4.34 -15.67
C LEU A 274 23.93 -4.17 -16.61
N ARG A 275 23.92 -4.76 -17.81
CA ARG A 275 24.99 -4.57 -18.79
C ARG A 275 25.13 -3.13 -19.29
N ASN A 276 24.02 -2.46 -19.58
CA ASN A 276 24.05 -1.08 -20.06
C ASN A 276 24.44 -0.06 -18.99
N LYS A 277 24.12 -0.30 -17.71
CA LYS A 277 24.24 0.72 -16.65
C LYS A 277 25.24 0.39 -15.56
N HIS A 278 25.40 -0.88 -15.15
CA HIS A 278 26.24 -1.30 -14.03
C HIS A 278 27.49 -2.11 -14.43
N TRP A 279 27.45 -2.81 -15.55
CA TRP A 279 28.48 -3.75 -16.00
C TRP A 279 29.03 -3.32 -17.36
N LYS A 280 29.25 -2.02 -17.58
CA LYS A 280 29.67 -1.46 -18.88
C LYS A 280 30.97 -2.09 -19.40
N GLU A 281 31.88 -2.46 -18.51
CA GLU A 281 33.18 -3.06 -18.82
C GLU A 281 33.15 -4.59 -18.87
N GLY A 282 32.00 -5.23 -18.61
CA GLY A 282 31.84 -6.68 -18.52
C GLY A 282 31.20 -7.14 -17.21
N ILE A 283 30.85 -8.42 -17.11
CA ILE A 283 30.27 -9.00 -15.88
C ILE A 283 31.35 -9.00 -14.77
N PRO A 284 31.08 -8.42 -13.58
CA PRO A 284 32.07 -8.34 -12.52
C PRO A 284 32.57 -9.70 -12.05
N GLU A 285 33.88 -9.83 -11.83
CA GLU A 285 34.52 -11.07 -11.36
C GLU A 285 33.91 -11.60 -10.04
N ALA A 286 33.52 -10.69 -9.14
CA ALA A 286 32.86 -11.05 -7.89
C ALA A 286 31.49 -11.72 -8.11
N PHE A 287 30.75 -11.29 -9.14
CA PHE A 287 29.48 -11.91 -9.53
C PHE A 287 29.71 -13.29 -10.14
N LEU A 288 30.73 -13.42 -11.00
CA LEU A 288 31.10 -14.69 -11.63
C LEU A 288 31.55 -15.73 -10.61
N LYS A 289 32.32 -15.33 -9.58
CA LYS A 289 32.68 -16.21 -8.45
C LYS A 289 31.47 -16.67 -7.63
N GLU A 290 30.49 -15.80 -7.41
CA GLU A 290 29.24 -16.18 -6.72
C GLU A 290 28.44 -17.18 -7.58
N TRP A 291 28.37 -16.95 -8.89
CA TRP A 291 27.66 -17.84 -9.81
C TRP A 291 28.31 -19.22 -9.94
N ILE A 292 29.62 -19.31 -10.15
CA ILE A 292 30.37 -20.58 -10.27
C ILE A 292 30.28 -21.39 -8.97
N SER A 293 30.11 -20.73 -7.81
CA SER A 293 30.05 -21.43 -6.53
C SER A 293 28.79 -22.28 -6.31
N MET A 294 27.74 -22.10 -7.12
CA MET A 294 26.42 -22.79 -7.00
C MET A 294 25.85 -22.81 -5.58
N ASN A 295 26.23 -21.83 -4.75
CA ASN A 295 25.96 -21.83 -3.32
C ASN A 295 24.44 -21.76 -3.00
N ARG A 296 23.61 -21.30 -3.95
CA ARG A 296 22.17 -21.08 -3.71
C ARG A 296 21.35 -22.31 -4.08
N SER A 297 21.63 -22.94 -5.21
CA SER A 297 21.02 -24.22 -5.59
C SER A 297 21.61 -25.42 -4.83
N GLN A 298 22.77 -25.26 -4.19
CA GLN A 298 23.54 -26.35 -3.58
C GLN A 298 23.87 -27.47 -4.58
N TYR A 299 23.95 -27.12 -5.87
CA TYR A 299 24.22 -28.05 -6.94
C TYR A 299 25.72 -28.37 -7.00
N THR A 300 26.06 -29.66 -7.01
CA THR A 300 27.44 -30.11 -7.17
C THR A 300 27.79 -30.14 -8.65
N LEU A 301 28.74 -29.30 -9.06
CA LEU A 301 29.22 -29.24 -10.44
C LEU A 301 29.89 -30.55 -10.86
N THR A 302 29.46 -31.09 -12.00
CA THR A 302 30.13 -32.19 -12.71
C THR A 302 31.27 -31.66 -13.58
N GLU A 303 32.11 -32.53 -14.15
CA GLU A 303 33.14 -32.08 -15.10
C GLU A 303 32.53 -31.52 -16.39
N ASP A 304 31.43 -32.10 -16.86
CA ASP A 304 30.67 -31.59 -18.02
C ASP A 304 30.15 -30.16 -17.75
N ASP A 305 29.69 -29.86 -16.53
CA ASP A 305 29.26 -28.50 -16.17
C ASP A 305 30.42 -27.49 -16.17
N LYS A 306 31.65 -27.94 -15.89
CA LYS A 306 32.82 -27.06 -15.96
C LYS A 306 33.21 -26.76 -17.41
N GLU A 307 33.09 -27.73 -18.30
CA GLU A 307 33.23 -27.53 -19.74
C GLU A 307 32.15 -26.56 -20.27
N ASP A 308 30.92 -26.66 -19.77
CA ASP A 308 29.84 -25.71 -20.08
C ASP A 308 30.15 -24.28 -19.62
N PHE A 309 30.69 -24.09 -18.41
CA PHE A 309 31.16 -22.77 -17.93
C PHE A 309 32.29 -22.22 -18.81
N GLU A 310 33.26 -23.05 -19.20
CA GLU A 310 34.34 -22.64 -20.11
C GLU A 310 33.80 -22.23 -21.49
N ALA A 311 32.81 -22.95 -22.03
CA ALA A 311 32.17 -22.62 -23.29
C ALA A 311 31.45 -21.26 -23.21
N ILE A 312 30.72 -21.00 -22.13
CA ILE A 312 30.06 -19.71 -21.88
C ILE A 312 31.09 -18.58 -21.76
N PHE A 313 32.15 -18.75 -20.97
CA PHE A 313 33.17 -17.71 -20.77
C PHE A 313 33.97 -17.40 -22.04
N ARG A 314 34.28 -18.40 -22.86
CA ARG A 314 34.89 -18.18 -24.18
C ARG A 314 33.98 -17.38 -25.10
N THR A 315 32.67 -17.65 -25.07
CA THR A 315 31.68 -16.95 -25.91
C THR A 315 31.49 -15.50 -25.47
N LEU A 316 31.55 -15.24 -24.16
CA LEU A 316 31.43 -13.91 -23.56
C LEU A 316 32.76 -13.13 -23.46
N GLN A 317 33.87 -13.70 -23.97
CA GLN A 317 35.23 -13.14 -23.87
C GLN A 317 35.69 -12.84 -22.43
N ILE A 318 35.27 -13.66 -21.48
CA ILE A 318 35.61 -13.54 -20.06
C ILE A 318 36.89 -14.34 -19.77
N ASN A 319 37.98 -13.66 -19.39
CA ASN A 319 39.23 -14.30 -18.96
C ASN A 319 39.22 -14.55 -17.45
N ILE A 320 38.71 -15.71 -17.03
CA ILE A 320 38.80 -16.19 -15.63
C ILE A 320 39.38 -17.61 -15.64
N GLU A 321 40.47 -17.81 -14.90
CA GLU A 321 41.00 -19.15 -14.62
C GLU A 321 40.15 -19.82 -13.53
N ILE A 322 39.31 -20.79 -13.92
CA ILE A 322 38.40 -21.53 -13.03
C ILE A 322 39.17 -22.33 -11.95
N PHE A 323 40.46 -22.60 -12.15
CA PHE A 323 41.26 -23.56 -11.37
C PHE A 323 41.79 -23.06 -10.00
N ASN A 324 41.51 -21.83 -9.58
CA ASN A 324 41.98 -21.29 -8.29
C ASN A 324 40.85 -21.00 -7.28
N LEU A 325 39.81 -21.84 -7.24
CA LEU A 325 38.80 -21.79 -6.16
C LEU A 325 39.11 -22.87 -5.10
N PRO A 326 39.42 -22.50 -3.84
CA PRO A 326 39.51 -23.47 -2.77
C PRO A 326 38.11 -24.08 -2.56
N GLN A 327 38.02 -25.41 -2.56
CA GLN A 327 36.77 -26.09 -2.22
C GLN A 327 36.35 -25.68 -0.81
N VAL A 328 35.27 -24.91 -0.71
CA VAL A 328 34.67 -24.56 0.56
C VAL A 328 33.84 -25.77 1.00
N THR A 329 34.38 -26.52 1.95
CA THR A 329 33.62 -27.55 2.66
C THR A 329 32.38 -26.93 3.32
N PRO A 330 31.22 -27.60 3.25
CA PRO A 330 30.05 -27.13 3.97
C PRO A 330 30.32 -27.25 5.48
N HIS A 331 30.04 -26.17 6.18
CA HIS A 331 30.20 -25.93 7.62
C HIS A 331 31.53 -25.32 8.06
N GLN A 332 31.56 -23.98 8.07
CA GLN A 332 32.06 -23.24 9.22
C GLN A 332 31.46 -21.83 9.25
N ARG A 333 30.71 -21.55 10.32
CA ARG A 333 30.35 -20.18 10.72
C ARG A 333 31.64 -19.38 10.85
N ILE A 334 31.76 -18.29 10.11
CA ILE A 334 32.80 -17.29 10.35
C ILE A 334 32.13 -16.01 10.81
N ASP A 335 32.24 -15.77 12.11
CA ASP A 335 32.20 -14.46 12.73
C ASP A 335 33.11 -13.49 11.97
N ARG A 336 32.60 -12.31 11.61
CA ARG A 336 33.47 -11.16 11.30
C ARG A 336 32.98 -9.91 12.00
N SER A 337 33.68 -9.60 13.07
CA SER A 337 33.88 -8.25 13.57
C SER A 337 34.36 -7.32 12.45
N TYR A 338 33.89 -6.08 12.44
CA TYR A 338 34.63 -4.97 11.85
C TYR A 338 34.79 -3.84 12.88
N LYS A 339 36.06 -3.50 13.11
CA LYS A 339 36.53 -2.34 13.87
C LYS A 339 36.35 -1.06 13.05
N ASN A 340 36.06 0.00 13.80
CA ASN A 340 35.93 1.41 13.44
C ASN A 340 37.11 2.06 12.69
N LYS A 341 36.78 3.13 11.95
CA LYS A 341 37.34 4.52 11.94
C LYS A 341 36.84 5.20 10.66
N ARG A 342 36.50 6.49 10.52
CA ARG A 342 36.35 7.79 11.23
C ARG A 342 35.90 8.75 10.08
N GLY A 343 35.20 9.88 10.18
CA GLY A 343 34.60 10.71 11.24
C GLY A 343 33.44 11.52 10.61
N GLU A 344 32.42 11.86 11.40
CA GLU A 344 32.15 13.21 11.94
C GLU A 344 31.47 14.16 10.94
N VAL A 345 30.14 14.35 11.09
CA VAL A 345 29.53 15.65 11.45
C VAL A 345 28.31 15.38 12.35
N GLU A 346 28.16 16.26 13.34
CA GLU A 346 27.35 16.21 14.56
C GLU A 346 25.83 16.28 14.33
N PHE A 347 25.08 15.52 15.15
CA PHE A 347 23.89 16.06 15.82
C PHE A 347 23.83 15.53 17.25
N GLN A 348 24.08 16.44 18.18
CA GLN A 348 23.94 16.26 19.62
C GLN A 348 22.45 16.18 20.00
N LYS A 349 22.07 15.15 20.77
CA LYS A 349 21.44 15.34 22.10
C LYS A 349 21.47 14.01 22.89
N GLU A 350 21.95 14.15 24.12
CA GLU A 350 22.40 13.10 25.02
C GLU A 350 21.31 12.07 25.38
N ASN A 351 21.66 10.79 25.35
CA ASN A 351 21.12 9.80 26.29
C ASN A 351 22.31 9.04 26.90
N LYS A 352 22.79 9.53 28.04
CA LYS A 352 23.74 8.82 28.90
C LYS A 352 23.12 7.46 29.25
N PHE A 353 23.78 6.37 28.87
CA PHE A 353 23.43 5.03 29.34
C PHE A 353 23.58 4.98 30.86
N THR A 354 22.46 4.92 31.58
CA THR A 354 22.48 4.59 33.01
C THR A 354 22.87 3.11 33.15
N PRO A 355 23.91 2.78 33.94
CA PRO A 355 24.32 1.38 34.15
C PRO A 355 23.19 0.61 34.84
N ILE A 356 22.92 -0.60 34.33
CA ILE A 356 21.86 -1.48 34.83
C ILE A 356 22.22 -1.92 36.26
N PRO A 357 21.37 -1.68 37.28
CA PRO A 357 21.65 -2.12 38.64
C PRO A 357 21.69 -3.66 38.75
N SER A 358 22.51 -4.19 39.66
CA SER A 358 22.70 -5.64 39.80
C SER A 358 21.53 -6.32 40.51
N ILE A 359 20.96 -7.34 39.88
CA ILE A 359 19.85 -8.17 40.39
C ILE A 359 20.16 -8.79 41.76
N LYS A 360 21.43 -9.16 42.00
CA LYS A 360 21.82 -9.91 43.19
C LYS A 360 22.12 -9.02 44.40
N THR A 361 22.54 -7.78 44.16
CA THR A 361 23.05 -6.89 45.22
C THR A 361 22.19 -5.65 45.42
N ASP A 362 21.37 -5.27 44.44
CA ASP A 362 20.56 -4.06 44.52
C ASP A 362 19.21 -4.25 43.80
N TRP A 363 18.47 -5.26 44.27
CA TRP A 363 17.15 -5.63 43.74
C TRP A 363 16.12 -4.50 43.77
N PRO A 364 16.02 -3.65 44.81
CA PRO A 364 15.06 -2.55 44.82
C PRO A 364 15.31 -1.55 43.68
N ASN A 365 16.57 -1.17 43.46
CA ASN A 365 16.91 -0.24 42.38
C ASN A 365 16.86 -0.88 41.00
N PHE A 366 17.19 -2.18 40.87
CA PHE A 366 16.98 -2.92 39.63
C PHE A 366 15.49 -3.02 39.26
N ARG A 367 14.63 -3.30 40.25
CA ARG A 367 13.19 -3.35 40.07
C ARG A 367 12.63 -2.00 39.64
N GLN A 368 13.06 -0.91 40.29
CA GLN A 368 12.64 0.44 39.91
C GLN A 368 13.14 0.81 38.51
N TRP A 369 14.40 0.52 38.19
CA TRP A 369 14.98 0.72 36.85
C TRP A 369 14.23 -0.05 35.76
N MET A 370 13.82 -1.30 36.03
CA MET A 370 12.99 -2.09 35.12
C MET A 370 11.60 -1.49 34.95
N LEU A 371 10.95 -1.06 36.03
CA LEU A 371 9.62 -0.44 35.97
C LEU A 371 9.67 0.88 35.21
N ASP A 372 10.71 1.71 35.40
CA ASP A 372 10.87 2.96 34.68
C ASP A 372 11.14 2.72 33.18
N LYS A 373 11.85 1.64 32.82
CA LYS A 373 12.05 1.24 31.42
C LYS A 373 10.79 0.67 30.79
N ILE A 374 10.01 -0.11 31.52
CA ILE A 374 8.70 -0.60 31.08
C ILE A 374 7.74 0.57 30.87
N PHE A 375 7.67 1.51 31.82
CA PHE A 375 6.86 2.72 31.70
C PHE A 375 7.28 3.61 30.53
N MET A 376 8.59 3.76 30.29
CA MET A 376 9.11 4.50 29.13
C MET A 376 8.75 3.80 27.81
N ILE A 377 8.79 2.46 27.77
CA ILE A 377 8.38 1.65 26.62
C ILE A 377 6.86 1.72 26.41
N GLU A 378 6.05 1.68 27.47
CA GLU A 378 4.59 1.82 27.42
C GLU A 378 4.18 3.20 26.89
N LYS A 379 4.89 4.25 27.30
CA LYS A 379 4.70 5.62 26.81
C LYS A 379 5.12 5.79 25.35
N LEU A 380 6.21 5.12 24.92
CA LEU A 380 6.66 5.07 23.52
C LEU A 380 5.72 4.26 22.61
N LEU A 381 5.05 3.24 23.17
CA LEU A 381 4.09 2.39 22.46
C LEU A 381 2.66 2.96 22.47
N GLY A 382 2.44 4.13 23.07
CA GLY A 382 1.13 4.81 23.10
C GLY A 382 0.07 4.06 23.91
N ILE A 383 0.46 3.16 24.82
CA ILE A 383 -0.46 2.48 25.72
C ILE A 383 -0.89 3.50 26.78
N LYS A 384 -2.08 4.07 26.63
CA LYS A 384 -2.69 4.84 27.72
C LYS A 384 -3.00 3.86 28.86
N ASP A 385 -2.33 4.05 29.98
CA ASP A 385 -2.79 3.56 31.27
C ASP A 385 -4.22 4.07 31.49
N VAL A 386 -5.19 3.15 31.52
CA VAL A 386 -6.40 3.40 32.29
C VAL A 386 -5.99 3.19 33.73
N ALA A 387 -5.41 4.23 34.34
CA ALA A 387 -5.35 4.34 35.78
C ALA A 387 -6.80 4.29 36.28
N ILE A 388 -7.21 3.13 36.80
CA ILE A 388 -8.40 3.04 37.63
C ILE A 388 -7.97 3.58 38.99
N ASP A 389 -8.03 4.90 39.13
CA ASP A 389 -8.09 5.49 40.47
C ASP A 389 -9.39 5.03 41.13
N GLY A 390 -9.23 4.29 42.22
CA GLY A 390 -10.21 4.18 43.28
C GLY A 390 -11.38 3.22 43.05
N VAL A 391 -11.16 1.91 43.26
CA VAL A 391 -12.15 1.08 43.97
C VAL A 391 -11.42 0.03 44.82
N ILE A 392 -10.92 0.44 45.99
CA ILE A 392 -10.71 -0.48 47.11
C ILE A 392 -11.94 -0.33 48.00
N GLY A 393 -12.78 -1.35 48.01
CA GLY A 393 -13.99 -1.40 48.83
C GLY A 393 -14.83 -2.60 48.46
N MET A 394 -14.77 -3.63 49.29
CA MET A 394 -15.45 -4.92 49.15
C MET A 394 -16.95 -4.78 48.87
N ASP A 395 -17.39 -5.12 47.64
CA ASP A 395 -18.49 -6.07 47.32
C ASP A 395 -18.62 -6.28 45.78
N GLY A 396 -17.54 -6.74 45.14
CA GLY A 396 -17.34 -6.67 43.68
C GLY A 396 -17.60 -7.93 42.83
N SER A 397 -18.19 -8.99 43.38
CA SER A 397 -17.86 -10.39 43.01
C SER A 397 -18.23 -10.93 41.60
N LEU A 398 -18.91 -10.19 40.73
CA LEU A 398 -19.16 -10.65 39.35
C LEU A 398 -19.51 -9.50 38.41
N LYS A 399 -20.16 -8.47 38.96
CA LYS A 399 -20.52 -7.25 38.24
C LYS A 399 -19.27 -6.47 37.81
N GLN A 400 -18.25 -6.37 38.67
CA GLN A 400 -16.98 -5.73 38.32
C GLN A 400 -16.24 -6.54 37.25
N PHE A 401 -16.13 -7.87 37.42
CA PHE A 401 -15.56 -8.77 36.42
C PHE A 401 -16.23 -8.62 35.05
N LYS A 402 -17.57 -8.59 35.00
CA LYS A 402 -18.34 -8.36 33.76
C LYS A 402 -18.07 -6.98 33.16
N GLY A 403 -17.95 -5.95 33.99
CA GLY A 403 -17.59 -4.59 33.55
C GLY A 403 -16.20 -4.54 32.91
N SER A 404 -15.19 -5.10 33.58
CA SER A 404 -13.82 -5.21 33.07
C SER A 404 -13.76 -6.05 31.79
N LEU A 405 -14.49 -7.17 31.74
CA LEU A 405 -14.59 -8.02 30.56
C LEU A 405 -15.24 -7.30 29.39
N LYS A 406 -16.32 -6.54 29.62
CA LYS A 406 -16.95 -5.72 28.59
C LYS A 406 -15.95 -4.73 27.98
N LEU A 407 -15.24 -3.97 28.82
CA LEU A 407 -14.23 -3.01 28.35
C LEU A 407 -13.12 -3.69 27.52
N LYS A 408 -12.67 -4.88 27.92
CA LYS A 408 -11.67 -5.67 27.17
C LYS A 408 -12.21 -6.18 25.83
N LEU A 409 -13.47 -6.58 25.76
CA LEU A 409 -14.13 -7.00 24.52
C LEU A 409 -14.33 -5.81 23.56
N ASP A 410 -14.72 -4.65 24.08
CA ASP A 410 -14.86 -3.42 23.30
C ASP A 410 -13.50 -3.00 22.69
N HIS A 411 -12.41 -3.19 23.45
CA HIS A 411 -11.06 -2.93 22.96
C HIS A 411 -10.66 -3.80 21.77
N ILE A 412 -11.17 -5.02 21.62
CA ILE A 412 -10.91 -5.87 20.44
C ILE A 412 -11.96 -5.71 19.33
N PHE A 413 -12.82 -4.69 19.43
CA PHE A 413 -13.94 -4.43 18.54
C PHE A 413 -14.91 -5.61 18.44
N PHE A 414 -15.18 -6.29 19.55
CA PHE A 414 -15.94 -7.54 19.56
C PHE A 414 -17.31 -7.41 18.87
N GLU A 415 -18.01 -6.30 19.03
CA GLU A 415 -19.27 -6.04 18.31
C GLU A 415 -19.09 -6.02 16.79
N LYS A 416 -17.99 -5.45 16.27
CA LYS A 416 -17.69 -5.47 14.83
C LYS A 416 -17.42 -6.88 14.32
N TRP A 417 -16.82 -7.73 15.14
CA TRP A 417 -16.72 -9.15 14.83
C TRP A 417 -18.13 -9.73 14.71
N ILE A 418 -18.98 -9.58 15.73
CA ILE A 418 -20.37 -10.09 15.70
C ILE A 418 -21.16 -9.62 14.46
N GLU A 419 -21.09 -8.34 14.10
CA GLU A 419 -21.78 -7.78 12.93
C GLU A 419 -21.34 -8.45 11.61
N LEU A 420 -20.10 -8.92 11.51
CA LEU A 420 -19.62 -9.65 10.35
C LEU A 420 -20.49 -10.88 10.07
N TYR A 421 -21.01 -11.54 11.11
CA TYR A 421 -21.85 -12.73 10.97
C TYR A 421 -23.14 -12.47 10.18
N LYS A 422 -23.65 -11.23 10.23
CA LYS A 422 -24.87 -10.82 9.52
C LYS A 422 -24.64 -10.57 8.02
N THR A 423 -23.39 -10.63 7.56
CA THR A 423 -23.08 -10.48 6.14
C THR A 423 -23.48 -11.74 5.39
N GLU A 424 -24.52 -11.63 4.55
CA GLU A 424 -25.03 -12.74 3.73
C GLU A 424 -24.16 -13.03 2.50
N ASP A 425 -23.52 -11.98 1.97
CA ASP A 425 -22.56 -12.09 0.86
C ASP A 425 -21.29 -12.81 1.32
N ARG A 426 -21.05 -13.98 0.73
CA ARG A 426 -19.95 -14.89 1.09
C ARG A 426 -18.57 -14.32 0.77
N PHE A 427 -18.47 -13.58 -0.33
CA PHE A 427 -17.22 -12.97 -0.76
C PHE A 427 -16.88 -11.76 0.11
N ARG A 428 -17.87 -10.89 0.32
CA ARG A 428 -17.75 -9.74 1.24
C ARG A 428 -17.46 -10.20 2.67
N PHE A 429 -18.07 -11.30 3.12
CA PHE A 429 -17.75 -11.91 4.42
C PHE A 429 -16.27 -12.33 4.48
N LEU A 430 -15.76 -13.05 3.47
CA LEU A 430 -14.37 -13.50 3.43
C LEU A 430 -13.38 -12.33 3.47
N LEU A 431 -13.59 -11.31 2.64
CA LEU A 431 -12.72 -10.13 2.59
C LEU A 431 -12.72 -9.39 3.93
N ARG A 432 -13.92 -9.14 4.49
CA ARG A 432 -14.04 -8.46 5.77
C ARG A 432 -13.46 -9.29 6.91
N PHE A 433 -13.63 -10.62 6.91
CA PHE A 433 -13.05 -11.50 7.91
C PHE A 433 -11.52 -11.39 7.96
N ILE A 434 -10.84 -11.51 6.82
CA ILE A 434 -9.38 -11.41 6.74
C ILE A 434 -8.90 -9.99 7.10
N THR A 435 -9.62 -8.96 6.64
CA THR A 435 -9.30 -7.56 6.96
C THR A 435 -9.43 -7.28 8.45
N ILE A 436 -10.51 -7.72 9.08
CA ILE A 436 -10.74 -7.58 10.51
C ILE A 436 -9.68 -8.34 11.32
N LEU A 437 -9.29 -9.54 10.87
CA LEU A 437 -8.21 -10.31 11.49
C LEU A 437 -6.85 -9.59 11.38
N SER A 438 -6.55 -8.96 10.24
CA SER A 438 -5.33 -8.14 10.08
C SER A 438 -5.36 -6.91 10.98
N ASN A 439 -6.48 -6.19 11.02
CA ASN A 439 -6.64 -5.01 11.88
C ASN A 439 -6.49 -5.35 13.36
N LEU A 440 -7.02 -6.52 13.77
CA LEU A 440 -6.82 -7.02 15.12
C LEU A 440 -5.34 -7.31 15.41
N HIS A 441 -4.63 -7.93 14.47
CA HIS A 441 -3.20 -8.17 14.62
C HIS A 441 -2.45 -6.85 14.82
N ASP A 442 -2.71 -5.87 13.95
CA ASP A 442 -1.99 -4.60 13.96
C ASP A 442 -2.29 -3.79 15.24
N LYS A 443 -3.48 -3.95 15.82
CA LYS A 443 -3.82 -3.37 17.12
C LYS A 443 -3.12 -4.07 18.30
N LEU A 444 -2.96 -5.38 18.25
CA LEU A 444 -2.37 -6.16 19.35
C LEU A 444 -0.83 -6.17 19.31
N TYR A 445 -0.23 -6.11 18.13
CA TYR A 445 1.20 -6.31 17.91
C TYR A 445 1.90 -5.15 17.19
N GLY A 446 1.18 -4.07 16.87
CA GLY A 446 1.67 -2.94 16.09
C GLY A 446 1.55 -3.17 14.58
N ARG A 447 1.50 -2.06 13.81
CA ARG A 447 1.49 -2.11 12.34
C ARG A 447 2.81 -2.69 11.85
N ASP A 448 2.70 -3.68 10.96
CA ASP A 448 3.85 -4.30 10.32
C ASP A 448 3.53 -4.49 8.84
N GLU A 449 3.72 -3.40 8.08
CA GLU A 449 3.35 -3.29 6.66
C GLU A 449 4.09 -4.32 5.78
N LYS A 450 5.19 -4.88 6.28
CA LYS A 450 6.03 -5.85 5.56
C LYS A 450 5.69 -7.31 5.89
N LYS A 451 4.76 -7.58 6.82
CA LYS A 451 4.41 -8.96 7.20
C LYS A 451 3.17 -9.46 6.48
N ASP A 452 3.38 -10.47 5.65
CA ASP A 452 2.31 -11.22 5.00
C ASP A 452 1.38 -11.87 6.04
N MET A 453 0.11 -12.04 5.67
CA MET A 453 -0.96 -12.51 6.55
C MET A 453 -0.68 -13.86 7.23
N PRO A 454 -0.02 -14.86 6.59
CA PRO A 454 0.38 -16.09 7.29
C PRO A 454 1.31 -15.86 8.48
N ILE A 455 2.17 -14.84 8.43
CA ILE A 455 3.06 -14.47 9.54
C ILE A 455 2.23 -13.80 10.64
N LYS A 456 1.29 -12.92 10.26
CA LYS A 456 0.35 -12.30 11.21
C LYS A 456 -0.50 -13.35 11.94
N ILE A 457 -1.00 -14.37 11.23
CA ILE A 457 -1.80 -15.47 11.82
C ILE A 457 -0.97 -16.23 12.88
N LYS A 458 0.28 -16.59 12.57
CA LYS A 458 1.18 -17.30 13.49
C LYS A 458 1.42 -16.54 14.80
N ARG A 459 1.46 -15.21 14.74
CA ARG A 459 1.68 -14.35 15.93
C ARG A 459 0.55 -14.41 16.94
N PHE A 460 -0.67 -14.75 16.54
CA PHE A 460 -1.77 -14.94 17.49
C PHE A 460 -1.60 -16.16 18.40
N SER A 461 -0.70 -17.09 18.05
CA SER A 461 -0.50 -18.35 18.79
C SER A 461 -1.80 -19.14 18.96
N PHE A 462 -2.58 -19.24 17.87
CA PHE A 462 -3.71 -20.17 17.80
C PHE A 462 -3.24 -21.62 17.91
N ASP A 463 -4.16 -22.54 18.19
CA ASP A 463 -3.84 -23.96 18.02
C ASP A 463 -3.49 -24.26 16.54
N LEU A 464 -2.64 -25.27 16.34
CA LEU A 464 -2.09 -25.58 15.02
C LEU A 464 -3.18 -25.94 14.00
N SER A 465 -4.32 -26.48 14.44
CA SER A 465 -5.44 -26.81 13.55
C SER A 465 -6.08 -25.53 13.03
N LEU A 466 -6.43 -24.61 13.92
CA LEU A 466 -6.99 -23.31 13.57
C LEU A 466 -6.04 -22.46 12.73
N GLU A 467 -4.74 -22.44 13.07
CA GLU A 467 -3.72 -21.75 12.28
C GLU A 467 -3.71 -22.23 10.82
N LYS A 468 -3.65 -23.56 10.61
CA LYS A 468 -3.66 -24.17 9.28
C LYS A 468 -4.93 -23.80 8.52
N MET A 469 -6.08 -23.82 9.19
CA MET A 469 -7.33 -23.43 8.56
C MET A 469 -7.33 -21.94 8.18
N LEU A 470 -6.90 -21.03 9.04
CA LEU A 470 -6.81 -19.60 8.72
C LEU A 470 -5.87 -19.30 7.56
N ILE A 471 -4.71 -19.98 7.49
CA ILE A 471 -3.80 -19.88 6.35
C ILE A 471 -4.48 -20.36 5.07
N SER A 472 -5.26 -21.45 5.13
CA SER A 472 -6.01 -21.95 3.98
C SER A 472 -7.09 -20.95 3.51
N VAL A 473 -7.78 -20.29 4.46
CA VAL A 473 -8.78 -19.25 4.15
C VAL A 473 -8.10 -18.04 3.49
N ASN A 474 -6.92 -17.64 3.97
CA ASN A 474 -6.14 -16.57 3.36
C ASN A 474 -5.70 -16.92 1.93
N ARG A 475 -5.34 -18.18 1.67
CA ARG A 475 -5.04 -18.66 0.30
C ARG A 475 -6.25 -18.53 -0.62
N VAL A 476 -7.44 -18.92 -0.16
CA VAL A 476 -8.69 -18.75 -0.94
C VAL A 476 -8.91 -17.26 -1.29
N ARG A 477 -8.71 -16.35 -0.34
CA ARG A 477 -8.80 -14.90 -0.61
C ARG A 477 -7.78 -14.46 -1.66
N ASN A 478 -6.53 -14.90 -1.56
CA ASN A 478 -5.46 -14.52 -2.49
C ASN A 478 -5.69 -15.13 -3.88
N ASP A 479 -6.18 -16.37 -3.95
CA ASP A 479 -6.55 -17.02 -5.21
C ASP A 479 -7.62 -16.21 -5.93
N ILE A 480 -8.67 -15.76 -5.24
CA ILE A 480 -9.71 -14.91 -5.81
C ILE A 480 -9.16 -13.52 -6.23
N SER A 481 -8.19 -12.99 -5.48
CA SER A 481 -7.67 -11.63 -5.73
C SER A 481 -6.59 -11.57 -6.83
N HIS A 482 -5.91 -12.68 -7.13
CA HIS A 482 -4.72 -12.69 -7.99
C HIS A 482 -4.81 -13.65 -9.18
N LYS A 483 -5.78 -14.56 -9.19
CA LYS A 483 -6.11 -15.33 -10.38
C LYS A 483 -7.33 -14.64 -10.98
N ASP A 484 -7.28 -14.31 -12.27
CA ASP A 484 -8.40 -13.71 -13.02
C ASP A 484 -9.58 -14.69 -13.11
N MET A 485 -10.18 -15.01 -11.96
CA MET A 485 -11.26 -15.97 -11.81
C MET A 485 -12.57 -15.35 -12.26
N LYS A 486 -13.36 -16.11 -13.00
CA LYS A 486 -14.72 -15.69 -13.33
C LYS A 486 -15.62 -15.79 -12.10
N GLU A 487 -16.66 -14.97 -12.06
CA GLU A 487 -17.64 -14.95 -10.95
C GLU A 487 -18.20 -16.34 -10.62
N GLN A 488 -18.45 -17.17 -11.63
CA GLN A 488 -18.92 -18.55 -11.47
C GLN A 488 -17.91 -19.43 -10.72
N GLU A 489 -16.61 -19.27 -10.99
CA GLU A 489 -15.52 -20.02 -10.34
C GLU A 489 -15.34 -19.56 -8.89
N ILE A 490 -15.44 -18.26 -8.64
CA ILE A 490 -15.43 -17.67 -7.30
C ILE A 490 -16.59 -18.22 -6.47
N ASN A 491 -17.80 -18.20 -7.03
CA ASN A 491 -19.00 -18.71 -6.36
C ASN A 491 -18.88 -20.22 -6.07
N LEU A 492 -18.36 -21.02 -7.00
CA LEU A 492 -18.14 -22.45 -6.80
C LEU A 492 -17.11 -22.71 -5.69
N LEU A 493 -15.98 -22.00 -5.71
CA LEU A 493 -14.94 -22.08 -4.69
C LEU A 493 -15.48 -21.70 -3.30
N LEU A 494 -16.23 -20.61 -3.20
CA LEU A 494 -16.86 -20.17 -1.95
C LEU A 494 -17.92 -21.17 -1.49
N ASN A 495 -18.73 -21.74 -2.38
CA ASN A 495 -19.72 -22.77 -2.02
C ASN A 495 -19.08 -23.97 -1.32
N HIS A 496 -17.91 -24.41 -1.81
CA HIS A 496 -17.17 -25.54 -1.22
C HIS A 496 -16.41 -25.20 0.07
N THR A 497 -16.09 -23.92 0.29
CA THR A 497 -15.20 -23.50 1.38
C THR A 497 -15.87 -22.67 2.46
N PHE A 498 -17.03 -22.08 2.21
CA PHE A 498 -17.68 -21.12 3.11
C PHE A 498 -18.05 -21.69 4.48
N SER A 499 -18.47 -22.95 4.54
CA SER A 499 -18.71 -23.63 5.83
C SER A 499 -17.44 -23.74 6.67
N LYS A 500 -16.29 -24.01 6.04
CA LYS A 500 -14.97 -24.02 6.71
C LYS A 500 -14.58 -22.63 7.15
N ILE A 501 -14.79 -21.61 6.31
CA ILE A 501 -14.51 -20.20 6.62
C ILE A 501 -15.34 -19.75 7.85
N LYS A 502 -16.65 -19.99 7.84
CA LYS A 502 -17.53 -19.71 9.00
C LYS A 502 -17.10 -20.50 10.24
N GLY A 503 -16.70 -21.76 10.08
CA GLY A 503 -16.13 -22.57 11.17
C GLY A 503 -14.89 -21.94 11.79
N CYS A 504 -13.95 -21.47 10.98
CA CYS A 504 -12.74 -20.75 11.44
C CYS A 504 -13.10 -19.49 12.22
N TYR A 505 -14.04 -18.71 11.68
CA TYR A 505 -14.52 -17.48 12.30
C TYR A 505 -15.07 -17.74 13.71
N PHE A 506 -15.88 -18.80 13.90
CA PHE A 506 -16.37 -19.17 15.23
C PHE A 506 -15.24 -19.54 16.20
N HIS A 507 -14.24 -20.28 15.75
CA HIS A 507 -13.10 -20.64 16.60
C HIS A 507 -12.28 -19.41 17.01
N VAL A 508 -12.07 -18.46 16.09
CA VAL A 508 -11.39 -17.21 16.40
C VAL A 508 -12.18 -16.39 17.43
N LEU A 509 -13.51 -16.26 17.26
CA LEU A 509 -14.36 -15.57 18.22
C LEU A 509 -14.24 -16.14 19.64
N VAL A 510 -14.38 -17.46 19.77
CA VAL A 510 -14.32 -18.13 21.07
C VAL A 510 -12.93 -18.00 21.69
N PHE A 511 -11.87 -18.17 20.89
CA PHE A 511 -10.50 -17.98 21.35
C PHE A 511 -10.28 -16.58 21.92
N LEU A 512 -10.73 -15.53 21.22
CA LEU A 512 -10.56 -14.15 21.66
C LEU A 512 -11.29 -13.90 22.98
N VAL A 513 -12.52 -14.38 23.10
CA VAL A 513 -13.29 -14.27 24.35
C VAL A 513 -12.58 -14.97 25.50
N ASN A 514 -12.16 -16.23 25.31
CA ASN A 514 -11.44 -16.98 26.34
C ASN A 514 -10.17 -16.25 26.78
N LYS A 515 -9.38 -15.73 25.83
CA LYS A 515 -8.20 -14.91 26.12
C LYS A 515 -8.53 -13.68 27.00
N GLN A 516 -9.63 -12.98 26.71
CA GLN A 516 -10.04 -11.83 27.53
C GLN A 516 -10.54 -12.26 28.91
N ILE A 517 -11.32 -13.32 29.02
CA ILE A 517 -11.77 -13.89 30.30
C ILE A 517 -10.57 -14.24 31.19
N PHE A 518 -9.60 -14.98 30.66
CA PHE A 518 -8.38 -15.34 31.39
C PHE A 518 -7.54 -14.11 31.77
N SER A 519 -7.45 -13.12 30.88
CA SER A 519 -6.75 -11.87 31.17
C SER A 519 -7.39 -11.13 32.35
N VAL A 520 -8.72 -10.97 32.35
CA VAL A 520 -9.44 -10.27 33.42
C VAL A 520 -9.35 -11.06 34.72
N ALA A 521 -9.55 -12.39 34.67
CA ALA A 521 -9.46 -13.24 35.87
C ALA A 521 -8.08 -13.16 36.53
N LYS A 522 -7.02 -13.09 35.73
CA LYS A 522 -5.64 -12.89 36.21
C LYS A 522 -5.44 -11.51 36.83
N GLN A 523 -5.99 -10.44 36.21
CA GLN A 523 -5.91 -9.07 36.73
C GLN A 523 -6.65 -8.93 38.07
N ASP A 524 -7.82 -9.54 38.18
CA ASP A 524 -8.69 -9.49 39.36
C ASP A 524 -8.29 -10.52 40.44
N LYS A 525 -7.20 -11.28 40.22
CA LYS A 525 -6.68 -12.33 41.12
C LYS A 525 -7.73 -13.39 41.51
N ILE A 526 -8.58 -13.78 40.56
CA ILE A 526 -9.64 -14.77 40.77
C ILE A 526 -9.03 -16.18 40.79
N GLU A 527 -9.15 -16.87 41.92
CA GLU A 527 -8.61 -18.23 42.09
C GLU A 527 -9.42 -19.31 41.34
N ASN A 528 -10.76 -19.20 41.33
CA ASN A 528 -11.64 -20.15 40.64
C ASN A 528 -12.03 -19.64 39.24
N VAL A 529 -11.07 -19.64 38.32
CA VAL A 529 -11.28 -19.13 36.95
C VAL A 529 -12.37 -19.90 36.20
N LYS A 530 -12.56 -21.19 36.48
CA LYS A 530 -13.51 -22.04 35.75
C LYS A 530 -14.97 -21.60 35.95
N ASP A 531 -15.39 -21.33 37.19
CA ASP A 531 -16.73 -20.84 37.51
C ASP A 531 -17.00 -19.47 36.87
N TYR A 532 -16.01 -18.59 36.85
CA TYR A 532 -16.11 -17.28 36.20
C TYR A 532 -16.14 -17.39 34.68
N THR A 533 -15.40 -18.32 34.08
CA THR A 533 -15.45 -18.60 32.65
C THR A 533 -16.83 -19.06 32.21
N GLU A 534 -17.46 -19.98 32.95
CA GLU A 534 -18.83 -20.44 32.65
C GLU A 534 -19.84 -19.29 32.76
N LYS A 535 -19.77 -18.50 33.84
CA LYS A 535 -20.66 -17.34 34.04
C LYS A 535 -20.42 -16.21 33.02
N ALA A 536 -19.18 -15.98 32.60
CA ALA A 536 -18.85 -15.03 31.54
C ALA A 536 -19.33 -15.51 30.17
N ARG A 537 -19.14 -16.79 29.86
CA ARG A 537 -19.66 -17.39 28.63
C ARG A 537 -21.17 -17.18 28.54
N ASP A 538 -21.90 -17.51 29.59
CA ASP A 538 -23.36 -17.33 29.61
C ASP A 538 -23.76 -15.86 29.48
N TYR A 539 -23.03 -14.95 30.12
CA TYR A 539 -23.22 -13.51 29.96
C TYR A 539 -22.98 -13.05 28.52
N ILE A 540 -21.88 -13.47 27.90
CA ILE A 540 -21.50 -13.09 26.54
C ILE A 540 -22.50 -13.63 25.53
N ILE A 541 -22.92 -14.89 25.65
CA ILE A 541 -23.92 -15.49 24.77
C ILE A 541 -25.25 -14.72 24.87
N LYS A 542 -25.70 -14.41 26.10
CA LYS A 542 -26.95 -13.66 26.33
C LYS A 542 -26.87 -12.21 25.86
N THR A 543 -25.68 -11.62 25.80
CA THR A 543 -25.51 -10.20 25.48
C THR A 543 -25.23 -9.98 23.99
N TYR A 544 -24.37 -10.80 23.39
CA TYR A 544 -23.81 -10.54 22.06
C TYR A 544 -24.27 -11.53 20.97
N PHE A 545 -24.73 -12.73 21.35
CA PHE A 545 -25.09 -13.77 20.39
C PHE A 545 -26.61 -14.00 20.27
N THR A 546 -27.43 -13.06 20.72
CA THR A 546 -28.90 -13.18 20.72
C THR A 546 -29.51 -13.36 19.33
N SER A 547 -28.84 -12.88 18.28
CA SER A 547 -29.28 -12.99 16.89
C SER A 547 -28.83 -14.26 16.17
N PHE A 548 -28.10 -15.17 16.84
CA PHE A 548 -27.57 -16.38 16.19
C PHE A 548 -28.60 -17.50 16.17
N SER A 549 -28.55 -18.35 15.14
CA SER A 549 -29.41 -19.52 15.07
C SER A 549 -29.11 -20.49 16.22
N ALA A 550 -30.10 -21.29 16.63
CA ALA A 550 -29.90 -22.31 17.67
C ALA A 550 -28.79 -23.31 17.31
N SER A 551 -28.63 -23.63 16.02
CA SER A 551 -27.56 -24.50 15.51
C SER A 551 -26.18 -23.87 15.67
N ASP A 552 -26.04 -22.58 15.37
CA ASP A 552 -24.76 -21.88 15.48
C ASP A 552 -24.38 -21.63 16.94
N LEU A 553 -25.36 -21.29 17.79
CA LEU A 553 -25.17 -21.20 19.22
C LEU A 553 -24.71 -22.52 19.83
N LYS A 554 -25.23 -23.66 19.36
CA LYS A 554 -24.79 -24.98 19.79
C LYS A 554 -23.31 -25.20 19.44
N LYS A 555 -22.90 -24.87 18.22
CA LYS A 555 -21.49 -24.97 17.79
C LYS A 555 -20.58 -24.07 18.61
N ILE A 556 -20.97 -22.83 18.87
CA ILE A 556 -20.20 -21.91 19.73
C ILE A 556 -20.03 -22.50 21.12
N LYS A 557 -21.09 -23.08 21.69
CA LYS A 557 -21.04 -23.74 23.00
C LYS A 557 -20.18 -25.00 23.02
N GLU A 558 -20.09 -25.74 21.91
CA GLU A 558 -19.20 -26.91 21.79
C GLU A 558 -17.72 -26.52 21.71
N ILE A 559 -17.41 -25.31 21.19
CA ILE A 559 -16.05 -24.78 21.09
C ILE A 559 -15.58 -24.15 22.43
N PHE A 560 -16.50 -23.57 23.20
CA PHE A 560 -16.24 -23.02 24.54
C PHE A 560 -16.04 -24.11 25.59
#